data_AF-A0A6N2WYP1-F1
#
_entry.id   AF-A0A6N2WYP1-F1
#
_cell.length_a   1.000
_cell.length_b   1.000
_cell.length_c   1.000
_cell.angle_alpha   90.00
_cell.angle_beta   90.00
_cell.angle_gamma   90.00
#
_symmetry.space_group_name_H-M   'P 1'
#
loop_
_entity.id
_entity.type
_entity.pdbx_description
1 polymer ?
#
loop_
_entity_poly.entity_id
_entity_poly.type
_entity_poly.pdbx_seq_one_letter_code
_entity_poly.pdbx_strand_id
1 'polypeptide(L)'
;MDFPHGIIPCLTSSIPEKKIEGITLRDIIVEHIGKGTAEDAAHVLGESEKGYPENRMYGFTNPAFGLYVRHASNVTIDNFQVTLKNPDARPVMMMNDVNDIYVEKVKDILPVPSTQTLIRLLDCQDFMFENVGNYNCSAQLKVEGEKSKNIKTSLPL
;
A
#
# COMPACT_ATOMS: atom_id res chain seq x y z
N MET A 1 -4.04 -24.34 -19.72
CA MET A 1 -4.16 -24.03 -18.28
C MET A 1 -4.01 -22.53 -18.17
N ASP A 2 -5.09 -21.83 -17.87
CA ASP A 2 -5.00 -20.40 -17.53
C ASP A 2 -4.35 -20.30 -16.16
N PHE A 3 -3.11 -19.84 -16.13
CA PHE A 3 -2.50 -19.43 -14.87
C PHE A 3 -3.24 -18.17 -14.41
N PRO A 4 -3.80 -18.12 -13.20
CA PRO A 4 -4.46 -16.91 -12.73
C PRO A 4 -3.45 -15.76 -12.79
N HIS A 5 -3.83 -14.68 -13.50
CA HIS A 5 -3.05 -13.45 -13.50
C HIS A 5 -2.91 -12.98 -12.04
N GLY A 6 -1.68 -12.68 -11.62
CA GLY A 6 -1.46 -12.19 -10.26
C GLY A 6 -1.97 -10.76 -10.14
N ILE A 7 -2.59 -10.44 -9.01
CA ILE A 7 -3.06 -9.10 -8.68
C ILE A 7 -2.09 -8.48 -7.67
N ILE A 8 -0.90 -8.14 -8.16
CA ILE A 8 0.25 -7.71 -7.37
C ILE A 8 0.46 -6.20 -7.57
N PRO A 9 0.54 -5.39 -6.50
CA PRO A 9 0.79 -3.95 -6.58
C PRO A 9 2.25 -3.67 -6.96
N CYS A 10 2.59 -2.39 -7.08
CA CYS A 10 4.00 -2.00 -7.00
C CYS A 10 4.57 -2.46 -5.65
N LEU A 11 5.65 -3.24 -5.68
CA LEU A 11 6.29 -3.80 -4.49
C LEU A 11 7.56 -3.02 -4.15
N THR A 12 7.69 -2.62 -2.90
CA THR A 12 8.93 -2.09 -2.33
C THR A 12 9.15 -2.79 -1.00
N SER A 13 9.89 -3.89 -1.02
CA SER A 13 10.02 -4.77 0.14
C SER A 13 11.45 -5.18 0.40
N SER A 14 11.81 -5.28 1.68
CA SER A 14 13.03 -5.92 2.14
C SER A 14 12.73 -7.05 3.14
N ILE A 15 13.68 -7.36 4.01
CA ILE A 15 13.56 -8.30 5.13
C ILE A 15 13.72 -7.56 6.48
N PRO A 16 13.20 -8.10 7.60
CA PRO A 16 13.06 -7.39 8.89
C PRO A 16 14.29 -6.61 9.37
N GLU A 17 15.49 -7.17 9.20
CA GLU A 17 16.74 -6.58 9.71
C GLU A 17 17.54 -5.78 8.66
N LYS A 18 16.96 -5.56 7.46
CA LYS A 18 17.64 -4.92 6.33
C LYS A 18 16.75 -3.89 5.66
N LYS A 19 16.31 -2.87 6.40
CA LYS A 19 15.41 -1.86 5.84
C LYS A 19 16.01 -1.19 4.61
N ILE A 20 15.19 -0.97 3.58
CA ILE A 20 15.54 -0.08 2.47
C ILE A 20 15.35 1.35 2.97
N GLU A 21 16.31 2.23 2.73
CA GLU A 21 16.28 3.60 3.23
C GLU A 21 16.33 4.65 2.11
N GLY A 22 15.64 5.78 2.31
CA GLY A 22 15.73 6.95 1.44
C GLY A 22 14.97 6.77 0.12
N ILE A 23 13.74 6.26 0.19
CA ILE A 23 12.92 5.98 -0.99
C ILE A 23 12.06 7.20 -1.29
N THR A 24 12.09 7.67 -2.54
CA THR A 24 11.14 8.67 -3.04
C THR A 24 10.42 8.12 -4.26
N LEU A 25 9.10 8.05 -4.19
CA LEU A 25 8.21 7.77 -5.31
C LEU A 25 7.44 9.05 -5.64
N ARG A 26 7.70 9.63 -6.81
CA ARG A 26 7.11 10.91 -7.21
C ARG A 26 6.54 10.86 -8.62
N ASP A 27 5.37 11.45 -8.82
CA ASP A 27 4.71 11.60 -10.12
C ASP A 27 4.48 10.24 -10.81
N ILE A 28 3.95 9.27 -10.06
CA ILE A 28 3.72 7.91 -10.52
C ILE A 28 2.24 7.70 -10.87
N ILE A 29 1.99 7.06 -12.01
CA ILE A 29 0.67 6.59 -12.42
C ILE A 29 0.74 5.09 -12.59
N VAL A 30 -0.14 4.35 -11.90
CA VAL A 30 -0.26 2.89 -11.98
C VAL A 30 -1.56 2.50 -12.65
N GLU A 31 -1.50 1.61 -13.64
CA GLU A 31 -2.68 0.93 -14.19
C GLU A 31 -2.71 -0.51 -13.65
N HIS A 32 -3.77 -0.89 -12.95
CA HIS A 32 -3.89 -2.20 -12.31
C HIS A 32 -5.22 -2.89 -12.69
N ILE A 33 -5.21 -4.22 -12.78
CA ILE A 33 -6.38 -4.99 -13.25
C ILE A 33 -7.56 -4.95 -12.25
N GLY A 34 -7.27 -4.76 -10.97
CA GLY A 34 -8.25 -4.79 -9.87
C GLY A 34 -8.64 -6.21 -9.45
N LYS A 35 -9.89 -6.39 -9.01
CA LYS A 35 -10.54 -7.67 -8.62
C LYS A 35 -10.20 -8.23 -7.24
N GLY A 36 -9.40 -7.55 -6.43
CA GLY A 36 -9.16 -7.99 -5.05
C GLY A 36 -10.41 -7.92 -4.17
N THR A 37 -10.51 -8.84 -3.22
CA THR A 37 -11.62 -8.93 -2.26
C THR A 37 -11.27 -8.29 -0.91
N ALA A 38 -12.25 -8.23 0.01
CA ALA A 38 -12.02 -7.76 1.37
C ALA A 38 -11.15 -8.75 2.18
N GLU A 39 -11.25 -10.04 1.88
CA GLU A 39 -10.39 -11.08 2.45
C GLU A 39 -8.93 -10.90 1.99
N ASP A 40 -8.71 -10.60 0.70
CA ASP A 40 -7.39 -10.28 0.18
C ASP A 40 -6.79 -9.05 0.89
N ALA A 41 -7.61 -8.04 1.16
CA ALA A 41 -7.20 -6.80 1.85
C ALA A 41 -6.75 -7.05 3.30
N ALA A 42 -7.38 -8.00 3.98
CA ALA A 42 -7.05 -8.38 5.36
C ALA A 42 -5.81 -9.27 5.46
N HIS A 43 -5.37 -9.87 4.35
CA HIS A 43 -4.26 -10.80 4.33
C HIS A 43 -2.94 -10.15 4.81
N VAL A 44 -2.11 -10.94 5.48
CA VAL A 44 -0.78 -10.54 5.95
C VAL A 44 0.23 -11.46 5.30
N LEU A 45 1.13 -10.88 4.51
CA LEU A 45 2.14 -11.63 3.77
C LEU A 45 3.22 -12.17 4.73
N GLY A 46 3.57 -13.45 4.59
CA GLY A 46 4.69 -14.06 5.31
C GLY A 46 6.05 -13.48 4.90
N GLU A 47 7.09 -13.80 5.66
CA GLU A 47 8.48 -13.46 5.29
C GLU A 47 9.02 -14.34 4.16
N SER A 48 9.95 -13.82 3.38
CA SER A 48 10.62 -14.55 2.29
C SER A 48 12.12 -14.24 2.24
N GLU A 49 12.80 -14.43 3.38
CA GLU A 49 14.20 -14.00 3.57
C GLU A 49 15.23 -14.71 2.70
N LYS A 50 14.95 -15.97 2.34
CA LYS A 50 15.85 -16.82 1.55
C LYS A 50 15.48 -16.87 0.07
N GLY A 51 14.39 -16.21 -0.32
CA GLY A 51 13.87 -16.20 -1.69
C GLY A 51 14.59 -15.20 -2.59
N TYR A 52 14.55 -15.44 -3.90
CA TYR A 52 14.91 -14.42 -4.88
C TYR A 52 13.79 -13.37 -4.96
N PRO A 53 14.08 -12.07 -5.18
CA PRO A 53 13.08 -11.00 -5.31
C PRO A 53 12.29 -11.11 -6.64
N GLU A 54 11.45 -12.15 -6.72
CA GLU A 54 10.51 -12.37 -7.81
C GLU A 54 9.15 -11.77 -7.42
N ASN A 55 8.40 -11.23 -8.38
CA ASN A 55 7.17 -10.48 -8.08
C ASN A 55 6.10 -11.32 -7.36
N ARG A 56 6.11 -12.65 -7.53
CA ARG A 56 5.20 -13.61 -6.88
C ARG A 56 5.80 -14.25 -5.63
N MET A 57 6.91 -13.73 -5.08
CA MET A 57 7.54 -14.28 -3.87
C MET A 57 6.60 -14.28 -2.65
N TYR A 58 5.55 -13.47 -2.66
CA TYR A 58 4.51 -13.41 -1.64
C TYR A 58 3.18 -14.04 -2.10
N GLY A 59 3.18 -14.79 -3.20
CA GLY A 59 2.00 -15.39 -3.81
C GLY A 59 1.44 -14.58 -4.98
N PHE A 60 0.24 -14.95 -5.42
CA PHE A 60 -0.43 -14.37 -6.58
C PHE A 60 -1.28 -13.14 -6.23
N THR A 61 -1.57 -12.93 -4.95
CA THR A 61 -2.48 -11.90 -4.45
C THR A 61 -1.89 -11.24 -3.22
N ASN A 62 -1.75 -9.91 -3.28
CA ASN A 62 -1.18 -9.11 -2.20
C ASN A 62 -2.26 -8.18 -1.62
N PRO A 63 -2.10 -7.65 -0.39
CA PRO A 63 -3.16 -6.93 0.32
C PRO A 63 -3.33 -5.46 -0.08
N ALA A 64 -2.81 -5.05 -1.24
CA ALA A 64 -3.00 -3.72 -1.82
C ALA A 64 -3.07 -3.80 -3.34
N PHE A 65 -3.73 -2.85 -3.99
CA PHE A 65 -3.80 -2.80 -5.45
C PHE A 65 -2.83 -1.78 -6.09
N GLY A 66 -2.42 -0.74 -5.36
CA GLY A 66 -1.54 0.33 -5.86
C GLY A 66 -0.09 0.11 -5.46
N LEU A 67 0.19 0.24 -4.17
CA LEU A 67 1.54 0.17 -3.61
C LEU A 67 1.57 -0.67 -2.32
N TYR A 68 2.57 -1.53 -2.20
CA TYR A 68 2.88 -2.28 -0.98
C TYR A 68 4.33 -2.02 -0.57
N VAL A 69 4.52 -1.42 0.60
CA VAL A 69 5.85 -1.11 1.16
C VAL A 69 6.10 -1.95 2.41
N ARG A 70 7.25 -2.61 2.51
CA ARG A 70 7.59 -3.45 3.67
C ARG A 70 9.06 -3.35 4.04
N HIS A 71 9.36 -3.27 5.34
CA HIS A 71 10.73 -3.19 5.85
C HIS A 71 11.52 -2.05 5.18
N ALA A 72 11.06 -0.82 5.40
CA ALA A 72 11.66 0.39 4.84
C ALA A 72 11.71 1.53 5.86
N SER A 73 12.54 2.53 5.61
CA SER A 73 12.64 3.74 6.41
C SER A 73 12.86 4.97 5.52
N ASN A 74 12.39 6.14 5.94
CA ASN A 74 12.51 7.39 5.18
C ASN A 74 11.91 7.22 3.77
N VAL A 75 10.58 7.06 3.75
CA VAL A 75 9.79 6.81 2.55
C VAL A 75 8.93 8.03 2.26
N THR A 76 9.19 8.67 1.11
CA THR A 76 8.39 9.78 0.59
C THR A 76 7.57 9.32 -0.61
N ILE A 77 6.27 9.55 -0.58
CA ILE A 77 5.34 9.31 -1.69
C ILE A 77 4.64 10.63 -2.02
N ASP A 78 4.83 11.13 -3.24
CA ASP A 78 4.27 12.40 -3.69
C ASP A 78 3.60 12.23 -5.05
N ASN A 79 2.30 12.58 -5.17
CA ASN A 79 1.56 12.53 -6.44
C ASN A 79 1.49 11.11 -7.04
N PHE A 80 0.81 10.20 -6.33
CA PHE A 80 0.67 8.78 -6.70
C PHE A 80 -0.77 8.42 -7.11
N GLN A 81 -0.97 8.13 -8.40
CA GLN A 81 -2.30 7.91 -8.99
C GLN A 81 -2.49 6.45 -9.39
N VAL A 82 -3.73 5.96 -9.34
CA VAL A 82 -4.06 4.59 -9.76
C VAL A 82 -5.32 4.52 -10.61
N THR A 83 -5.22 3.88 -11.77
CA THR A 83 -6.36 3.50 -12.60
C THR A 83 -6.59 1.99 -12.52
N LEU A 84 -7.81 1.59 -12.17
CA LEU A 84 -8.25 0.20 -12.06
C LEU A 84 -9.15 -0.17 -13.25
N LYS A 85 -8.92 -1.36 -13.82
CA LYS A 85 -9.81 -1.91 -14.86
C LYS A 85 -11.11 -2.51 -14.30
N ASN A 86 -11.08 -2.96 -13.05
CA ASN A 86 -12.21 -3.58 -12.36
C ASN A 86 -12.23 -3.07 -10.91
N PRO A 87 -13.39 -3.09 -10.23
CA PRO A 87 -13.46 -2.80 -8.79
C PRO A 87 -12.46 -3.64 -8.00
N ASP A 88 -11.91 -3.06 -6.93
CA ASP A 88 -10.99 -3.71 -6.02
C ASP A 88 -11.31 -3.24 -4.59
N ALA A 89 -11.45 -4.19 -3.67
CA ALA A 89 -11.80 -3.91 -2.28
C ALA A 89 -10.56 -3.70 -1.39
N ARG A 90 -9.36 -3.97 -1.90
CA ARG A 90 -8.10 -3.75 -1.18
C ARG A 90 -7.79 -2.26 -1.05
N PRO A 91 -6.94 -1.86 -0.10
CA PRO A 91 -6.45 -0.48 -0.04
C PRO A 91 -5.58 -0.12 -1.25
N VAL A 92 -5.50 1.18 -1.56
CA VAL A 92 -4.56 1.68 -2.58
C VAL A 92 -3.13 1.49 -2.11
N MET A 93 -2.87 1.69 -0.82
CA MET A 93 -1.55 1.50 -0.22
C MET A 93 -1.63 0.65 1.04
N MET A 94 -0.66 -0.25 1.19
CA MET A 94 -0.37 -0.90 2.47
C MET A 94 1.11 -0.77 2.81
N MET A 95 1.38 -0.47 4.08
CA MET A 95 2.73 -0.37 4.62
C MET A 95 2.86 -1.29 5.83
N ASN A 96 3.95 -2.06 5.90
CA ASN A 96 4.20 -3.03 6.96
C ASN A 96 5.65 -2.93 7.48
N ASP A 97 5.84 -2.62 8.75
CA ASP A 97 7.15 -2.33 9.36
C ASP A 97 7.93 -1.22 8.62
N VAL A 98 7.29 -0.08 8.42
CA VAL A 98 7.87 1.10 7.77
C VAL A 98 7.98 2.26 8.76
N ASN A 99 9.12 2.94 8.77
CA ASN A 99 9.38 4.08 9.64
C ASN A 99 9.60 5.36 8.83
N ASP A 100 9.32 6.52 9.42
CA ASP A 100 9.58 7.83 8.81
C ASP A 100 8.94 7.95 7.41
N ILE A 101 7.62 8.13 7.41
CA ILE A 101 6.79 8.05 6.22
C ILE A 101 6.15 9.41 5.97
N TYR A 102 6.40 9.95 4.78
CA TYR A 102 5.68 11.12 4.28
C TYR A 102 4.89 10.76 3.04
N VAL A 103 3.58 10.97 3.09
CA VAL A 103 2.69 10.82 1.95
C VAL A 103 2.03 12.16 1.66
N GLU A 104 2.08 12.60 0.41
CA GLU A 104 1.42 13.80 -0.08
C GLU A 104 0.73 13.47 -1.42
N LYS A 105 -0.50 13.95 -1.62
CA LYS A 105 -1.22 13.81 -2.92
C LYS A 105 -1.31 12.35 -3.42
N VAL A 106 -2.27 11.59 -2.89
CA VAL A 106 -2.66 10.32 -3.54
C VAL A 106 -3.56 10.57 -4.78
N LYS A 107 -4.85 10.90 -4.78
CA LYS A 107 -5.66 11.40 -5.94
C LYS A 107 -5.84 10.48 -7.17
N ASP A 108 -6.86 10.85 -7.95
CA ASP A 108 -7.21 10.26 -9.25
C ASP A 108 -7.29 8.72 -9.24
N ILE A 109 -7.81 8.15 -8.14
CA ILE A 109 -8.08 6.72 -8.02
C ILE A 109 -9.40 6.41 -8.74
N LEU A 110 -9.31 5.78 -9.90
CA LEU A 110 -10.43 5.61 -10.82
C LEU A 110 -10.60 4.14 -11.25
N PRO A 111 -11.84 3.61 -11.36
CA PRO A 111 -13.05 4.17 -10.78
C PRO A 111 -12.92 4.28 -9.26
N VAL A 112 -13.80 5.08 -8.63
CA VAL A 112 -13.84 5.20 -7.16
C VAL A 112 -13.89 3.78 -6.57
N PRO A 113 -12.88 3.37 -5.79
CA PRO A 113 -12.79 2.00 -5.30
C PRO A 113 -13.89 1.76 -4.26
N SER A 114 -14.41 0.53 -4.21
CA SER A 114 -15.37 0.10 -3.18
C SER A 114 -14.71 -0.26 -1.84
N THR A 115 -13.45 0.13 -1.67
CA THR A 115 -12.67 -0.17 -0.46
C THR A 115 -13.14 0.67 0.73
N GLN A 116 -13.10 0.07 1.92
CA GLN A 116 -13.36 0.77 3.18
C GLN A 116 -12.11 1.47 3.72
N THR A 117 -10.91 1.09 3.25
CA THR A 117 -9.63 1.60 3.76
C THR A 117 -8.81 2.13 2.60
N LEU A 118 -8.42 3.41 2.64
CA LEU A 118 -7.56 3.97 1.60
C LEU A 118 -6.11 3.49 1.82
N ILE A 119 -5.60 3.73 3.03
CA ILE A 119 -4.22 3.38 3.42
C ILE A 119 -4.30 2.47 4.65
N ARG A 120 -3.58 1.36 4.61
CA ARG A 120 -3.43 0.42 5.73
C ARG A 120 -2.00 0.43 6.25
N LEU A 121 -1.82 0.65 7.55
CA LEU A 121 -0.53 0.64 8.23
C LEU A 121 -0.49 -0.52 9.23
N LEU A 122 0.57 -1.33 9.19
CA LEU A 122 0.86 -2.37 10.15
C LEU A 122 2.27 -2.15 10.72
N ASP A 123 2.38 -2.00 12.04
CA ASP A 123 3.65 -1.76 12.74
C ASP A 123 4.48 -0.59 12.16
N CYS A 124 3.81 0.51 11.76
CA CYS A 124 4.46 1.66 11.12
C CYS A 124 4.64 2.84 12.08
N GLN A 125 5.74 3.58 11.94
CA GLN A 125 6.10 4.65 12.86
C GLN A 125 6.34 5.96 12.12
N ASP A 126 5.99 7.08 12.75
CA ASP A 126 6.27 8.43 12.26
C ASP A 126 5.66 8.68 10.87
N PHE A 127 4.37 8.37 10.74
CA PHE A 127 3.61 8.54 9.51
C PHE A 127 2.96 9.92 9.46
N MET A 128 3.11 10.62 8.34
CA MET A 128 2.41 11.86 8.05
C MET A 128 1.77 11.78 6.67
N PHE A 129 0.45 12.04 6.63
CA PHE A 129 -0.29 12.18 5.37
C PHE A 129 -0.94 13.55 5.27
N GLU A 130 -0.55 14.30 4.24
CA GLU A 130 -1.03 15.65 3.95
C GLU A 130 -1.70 15.71 2.57
N ASN A 131 -2.62 16.67 2.42
CA ASN A 131 -3.30 16.99 1.17
C ASN A 131 -4.04 15.80 0.56
N VAL A 132 -5.17 15.49 1.20
CA VAL A 132 -6.18 14.58 0.69
C VAL A 132 -6.73 15.23 -0.59
N GLY A 133 -6.28 14.79 -1.78
CA GLY A 133 -6.89 15.21 -3.04
C GLY A 133 -8.41 15.02 -3.00
N ASN A 134 -9.16 15.60 -3.94
CA ASN A 134 -10.61 15.41 -4.00
C ASN A 134 -10.98 13.93 -4.22
N TYR A 135 -11.11 13.14 -3.16
CA TYR A 135 -11.63 11.78 -3.22
C TYR A 135 -13.14 11.83 -3.01
N ASN A 136 -13.86 11.16 -3.90
CA ASN A 136 -15.27 10.84 -3.71
C ASN A 136 -15.44 9.57 -2.85
N CYS A 137 -14.65 9.39 -1.78
CA CYS A 137 -14.81 8.29 -0.84
C CYS A 137 -14.71 8.78 0.61
N SER A 138 -15.45 8.14 1.51
CA SER A 138 -15.30 8.32 2.96
C SER A 138 -13.97 7.68 3.38
N ALA A 139 -12.87 8.41 3.22
CA ALA A 139 -11.53 7.84 3.32
C ALA A 139 -11.17 7.47 4.77
N GLN A 140 -10.83 6.20 5.05
CA GLN A 140 -10.34 5.75 6.36
C GLN A 140 -8.87 5.34 6.28
N LEU A 141 -8.07 5.80 7.24
CA LEU A 141 -6.72 5.30 7.50
C LEU A 141 -6.83 4.18 8.55
N LYS A 142 -6.46 2.94 8.20
CA LYS A 142 -6.46 1.83 9.15
C LYS A 142 -5.05 1.65 9.73
N VAL A 143 -4.91 1.76 11.05
CA VAL A 143 -3.64 1.58 11.77
C VAL A 143 -3.72 0.34 12.67
N GLU A 144 -2.76 -0.56 12.52
CA GLU A 144 -2.69 -1.84 13.23
C GLU A 144 -1.26 -2.12 13.72
N GLY A 145 -1.10 -3.07 14.64
CA GLY A 145 0.21 -3.51 15.15
C GLY A 145 0.69 -2.73 16.37
N GLU A 146 1.32 -3.44 17.31
CA GLU A 146 1.75 -2.90 18.61
C GLU A 146 2.89 -1.87 18.47
N LYS A 147 3.64 -1.91 17.36
CA LYS A 147 4.74 -0.98 17.12
C LYS A 147 4.27 0.32 16.47
N SER A 148 3.01 0.41 16.04
CA SER A 148 2.50 1.60 15.37
C SER A 148 2.42 2.80 16.29
N LYS A 149 3.06 3.91 15.92
CA LYS A 149 3.09 5.13 16.74
C LYS A 149 3.35 6.39 15.92
N ASN A 150 3.02 7.54 16.50
CA ASN A 150 3.23 8.87 15.89
C ASN A 150 2.58 9.01 14.50
N ILE A 151 1.32 8.57 14.38
CA ILE A 151 0.55 8.66 13.14
C ILE A 151 -0.19 10.00 13.10
N LYS A 152 0.12 10.82 12.11
CA LYS A 152 -0.50 12.12 11.84
C LYS A 152 -1.16 12.09 10.47
N THR A 153 -2.40 12.51 10.40
CA THR A 153 -3.15 12.49 9.14
C THR A 153 -4.22 13.56 9.14
N SER A 154 -4.52 14.10 7.96
CA SER A 154 -5.74 14.87 7.71
C SER A 154 -6.95 14.00 7.36
N LEU A 155 -6.79 12.67 7.25
CA LEU A 155 -7.89 11.72 7.06
C LEU A 155 -8.59 11.37 8.38
N PRO A 156 -9.89 11.01 8.34
CA PRO A 156 -10.51 10.38 9.49
C PRO A 156 -9.89 9.00 9.78
N LEU A 157 -9.73 8.72 11.08
CA LEU A 157 -9.29 7.44 11.64
C LEU A 157 -10.49 6.52 11.89
#